data_AF-A0A5C6G740-F1
#
_entry.id   AF-A0A5C6G740-F1
#
_cell.length_a   1.000
_cell.length_b   1.000
_cell.length_c   1.000
_cell.angle_alpha   90.00
_cell.angle_beta   90.00
_cell.angle_gamma   90.00
#
_symmetry.space_group_name_H-M   'P 1'
#
loop_
_entity.id
_entity.type
_entity.pdbx_description
1 polymer ?
#
loop_
_entity_poly.entity_id
_entity_poly.type
_entity_poly.pdbx_seq_one_letter_code
_entity_poly.pdbx_strand_id
1 'polypeptide(L)'
;MSKAAGRPLSDYDWAEILRQTPGYPQLRPLLPLPAGTREIVMKQLGVLLGQLSTLRFDKIGSLFEDASGNYVVGECLSPTLTWQERDSLDGIERGPFLHESQYLESLISALVSHAKELPLSPHAFFAPIPDHTEFTSWSSYRAAISRWNDYVAIGEKIEGSRNRFSYCLAGQVLRQMIPHLTTSNDFYTLSHPDLHLGNIFVDEEFNISCLIDWGSASSGPISELLATPSLGSSVFHPPMHLVGAFRCGFCREHPLSAGSWKRADMTWYFSRLVRLLSTQDYTLFQALYTLVNEIEVEDADISGLFDELAAEEKNQHLLAMLRADDYTASELEKGEDAAFGCGKTDQGDSRAVARKLTVMAEINHKFLANSKLWRWVEHALRERDDTHRQL
;
A
#
# COMPACT_ATOMS: atom_id res chain seq x y z
N MET A 1 1.26 -11.52 -33.02
CA MET A 1 1.46 -10.67 -31.83
C MET A 1 1.27 -9.22 -32.25
N SER A 2 0.23 -8.55 -31.75
CA SER A 2 0.04 -7.11 -31.92
C SER A 2 1.10 -6.38 -31.09
N LYS A 3 1.83 -5.44 -31.68
CA LYS A 3 2.79 -4.60 -30.95
C LYS A 3 2.03 -3.35 -30.47
N ALA A 4 2.02 -3.10 -29.16
CA ALA A 4 1.47 -1.88 -28.60
C ALA A 4 2.12 -0.65 -29.26
N ALA A 5 1.30 0.30 -29.70
CA ALA A 5 1.79 1.53 -30.33
C ALA A 5 2.29 2.50 -29.26
N GLY A 6 3.35 3.24 -29.55
CA GLY A 6 3.94 4.22 -28.62
C GLY A 6 4.98 3.62 -27.67
N ARG A 7 5.23 4.32 -26.57
CA ARG A 7 6.24 3.99 -25.55
C ARG A 7 5.58 3.95 -24.16
N PRO A 8 5.94 3.01 -23.27
CA PRO A 8 5.35 2.97 -21.93
C PRO A 8 5.76 4.19 -21.11
N LEU A 9 4.86 4.70 -20.27
CA LEU A 9 5.14 5.84 -19.39
C LEU A 9 6.27 5.54 -18.38
N SER A 10 6.52 4.27 -18.07
CA SER A 10 7.63 3.85 -17.20
C SER A 10 9.02 4.15 -17.76
N ASP A 11 9.14 4.50 -19.04
CA ASP A 11 10.40 4.97 -19.64
C ASP A 11 10.70 6.46 -19.31
N TYR A 12 9.75 7.20 -18.74
CA TYR A 12 9.89 8.63 -18.42
C TYR A 12 10.05 8.88 -16.91
N ASP A 13 10.67 10.00 -16.54
CA ASP A 13 10.85 10.44 -15.15
C ASP A 13 9.54 10.98 -14.55
N TRP A 14 8.54 10.10 -14.43
CA TRP A 14 7.23 10.47 -13.90
C TRP A 14 7.30 10.90 -12.43
N ALA A 15 8.08 10.20 -11.61
CA ALA A 15 8.17 10.44 -10.16
C ALA A 15 9.17 11.56 -9.77
N GLU A 16 9.96 12.10 -10.71
CA GLU A 16 10.98 13.14 -10.45
C GLU A 16 12.03 12.75 -9.41
N ILE A 17 12.37 11.46 -9.32
CA ILE A 17 13.19 10.88 -8.24
C ILE A 17 14.55 11.58 -8.13
N LEU A 18 15.17 11.91 -9.27
CA LEU A 18 16.48 12.57 -9.31
C LEU A 18 16.46 13.99 -8.74
N ARG A 19 15.32 14.69 -8.88
CA ARG A 19 15.15 16.03 -8.29
C ARG A 19 14.86 15.94 -6.80
N GLN A 20 14.13 14.92 -6.39
CA GLN A 20 13.68 14.76 -5.01
C GLN A 20 14.79 14.23 -4.09
N THR A 21 15.70 13.38 -4.59
CA THR A 21 16.74 12.77 -3.76
C THR A 21 18.12 12.88 -4.41
N PRO A 22 18.92 13.91 -4.04
CA PRO A 22 20.29 14.04 -4.50
C PRO A 22 21.13 12.80 -4.18
N GLY A 23 21.83 12.29 -5.20
CA GLY A 23 22.69 11.10 -5.10
C GLY A 23 21.97 9.76 -5.28
N TYR A 24 20.69 9.75 -5.67
CA TYR A 24 19.95 8.52 -5.97
C TYR A 24 20.60 7.75 -7.14
N PRO A 25 20.88 6.44 -6.99
CA PRO A 25 21.50 5.64 -8.04
C PRO A 25 20.49 5.35 -9.16
N GLN A 26 20.71 5.95 -10.32
CA GLN A 26 19.87 5.68 -11.49
C GLN A 26 20.30 4.36 -12.15
N LEU A 27 19.52 3.29 -11.93
CA LEU A 27 19.75 1.99 -12.56
C LEU A 27 19.52 2.00 -14.07
N ARG A 28 18.60 2.86 -14.55
CA ARG A 28 18.29 3.05 -15.96
C ARG A 28 18.02 4.53 -16.26
N PRO A 29 18.58 5.12 -17.33
CA PRO A 29 18.27 6.48 -17.73
C PRO A 29 16.79 6.60 -18.09
N LEU A 30 16.09 7.50 -17.38
CA LEU A 30 14.70 7.87 -17.65
C LEU A 30 14.65 9.05 -18.61
N LEU A 31 13.66 9.06 -19.51
CA LEU A 31 13.43 10.16 -20.42
C LEU A 31 12.84 11.37 -19.67
N PRO A 32 13.23 12.60 -20.02
CA PRO A 32 12.64 13.78 -19.41
C PRO A 32 11.15 13.88 -19.76
N LEU A 33 10.35 14.29 -18.80
CA LEU A 33 8.92 14.56 -19.00
C LEU A 33 8.71 16.08 -19.12
N PRO A 34 8.12 16.58 -20.22
CA PRO A 34 7.79 18.01 -20.35
C PRO A 34 6.84 18.50 -19.26
N ALA A 35 6.89 19.79 -18.96
CA ALA A 35 5.99 20.41 -17.98
C ALA A 35 4.52 20.32 -18.46
N GLY A 36 3.60 20.02 -17.54
CA GLY A 36 2.16 19.88 -17.84
C GLY A 36 1.76 18.54 -18.46
N THR A 37 2.72 17.69 -18.85
CA THR A 37 2.44 16.39 -19.47
C THR A 37 1.72 15.44 -18.51
N ARG A 38 2.00 15.49 -17.20
CA ARG A 38 1.32 14.64 -16.22
C ARG A 38 -0.17 14.95 -16.19
N GLU A 39 -0.54 16.21 -16.17
CA GLU A 39 -1.93 16.68 -16.20
C GLU A 39 -2.63 16.27 -17.51
N ILE A 40 -1.93 16.35 -18.65
CA ILE A 40 -2.45 15.90 -19.95
C ILE A 40 -2.78 14.41 -19.91
N VAL A 41 -1.86 13.57 -19.43
CA VAL A 41 -2.06 12.12 -19.32
C VAL A 41 -3.17 11.81 -18.31
N MET A 42 -3.15 12.42 -17.12
CA MET A 42 -4.17 12.20 -16.10
C MET A 42 -5.57 12.59 -16.58
N LYS A 43 -5.69 13.68 -17.33
CA LYS A 43 -6.97 14.08 -17.95
C LYS A 43 -7.45 13.05 -18.97
N GLN A 44 -6.57 12.49 -19.80
CA GLN A 44 -6.92 11.43 -20.74
C GLN A 44 -7.33 10.14 -20.03
N LEU A 45 -6.63 9.75 -18.96
CA LEU A 45 -7.07 8.64 -18.10
C LEU A 45 -8.46 8.90 -17.53
N GLY A 46 -8.74 10.11 -17.07
CA GLY A 46 -10.08 10.49 -16.62
C GLY A 46 -11.15 10.26 -17.71
N VAL A 47 -10.87 10.64 -18.95
CA VAL A 47 -11.78 10.40 -20.10
C VAL A 47 -11.97 8.91 -20.35
N LEU A 48 -10.88 8.13 -20.43
CA LEU A 48 -10.93 6.68 -20.69
C LEU A 48 -11.69 5.94 -19.59
N LEU A 49 -11.44 6.27 -18.32
CA LEU A 49 -12.14 5.66 -17.20
C LEU A 49 -13.60 6.13 -17.16
N GLY A 50 -13.89 7.36 -17.59
CA GLY A 50 -15.27 7.81 -17.86
C GLY A 50 -15.99 6.92 -18.89
N GLN A 51 -15.30 6.54 -19.97
CA GLN A 51 -15.85 5.63 -20.98
C GLN A 51 -16.05 4.20 -20.45
N LEU A 52 -15.07 3.66 -19.70
CA LEU A 52 -15.21 2.35 -19.05
C LEU A 52 -16.37 2.33 -18.07
N SER A 53 -16.62 3.45 -17.41
CA SER A 53 -17.75 3.57 -16.50
C SER A 53 -19.05 3.26 -17.20
N THR A 54 -19.20 3.53 -18.51
CA THR A 54 -20.44 3.28 -19.27
C THR A 54 -20.79 1.80 -19.42
N LEU A 55 -19.82 0.90 -19.23
CA LEU A 55 -20.03 -0.54 -19.19
C LEU A 55 -20.61 -0.93 -17.83
N ARG A 56 -21.76 -1.62 -17.85
CA ARG A 56 -22.54 -1.94 -16.65
C ARG A 56 -22.68 -3.44 -16.47
N PHE A 57 -22.34 -3.91 -15.28
CA PHE A 57 -22.42 -5.31 -14.87
C PHE A 57 -23.32 -5.44 -13.65
N ASP A 58 -24.03 -6.56 -13.53
CA ASP A 58 -24.92 -6.89 -12.42
C ASP A 58 -24.19 -7.51 -11.22
N LYS A 59 -22.94 -7.93 -11.41
CA LYS A 59 -22.09 -8.57 -10.39
C LYS A 59 -20.69 -7.97 -10.38
N ILE A 60 -19.97 -8.23 -9.29
CA ILE A 60 -18.53 -7.98 -9.15
C ILE A 60 -17.78 -9.28 -9.38
N GLY A 61 -16.77 -9.27 -10.24
CA GLY A 61 -15.99 -10.46 -10.60
C GLY A 61 -15.21 -10.26 -11.88
N SER A 62 -14.35 -11.21 -12.23
CA SER A 62 -13.57 -11.15 -13.48
C SER A 62 -14.39 -11.56 -14.69
N LEU A 63 -14.04 -11.02 -15.85
CA LEU A 63 -14.65 -11.37 -17.11
C LEU A 63 -14.03 -12.64 -17.68
N PHE A 64 -14.88 -13.60 -18.04
CA PHE A 64 -14.49 -14.84 -18.72
C PHE A 64 -15.22 -14.94 -20.04
N GLU A 65 -14.54 -15.45 -21.07
CA GLU A 65 -15.16 -15.79 -22.33
C GLU A 65 -15.83 -17.16 -22.21
N ASP A 66 -17.12 -17.23 -22.56
CA ASP A 66 -17.86 -18.48 -22.62
C ASP A 66 -17.61 -19.23 -23.93
N ALA A 67 -18.10 -20.47 -24.03
CA ALA A 67 -17.92 -21.30 -25.24
C ALA A 67 -18.56 -20.70 -26.51
N SER A 68 -19.40 -19.67 -26.38
CA SER A 68 -20.06 -18.97 -27.49
C SER A 68 -19.36 -17.66 -27.86
N GLY A 69 -18.27 -17.30 -27.16
CA GLY A 69 -17.54 -16.06 -27.34
C GLY A 69 -18.17 -14.84 -26.66
N ASN A 70 -19.14 -15.04 -25.76
CA ASN A 70 -19.68 -13.94 -24.94
C ASN A 70 -18.88 -13.81 -23.64
N TYR A 71 -18.93 -12.63 -23.02
CA TYR A 71 -18.29 -12.39 -21.73
C TYR A 71 -19.28 -12.54 -20.58
N VAL A 72 -18.90 -13.32 -19.57
CA VAL A 72 -19.66 -13.53 -18.33
C VAL A 72 -18.83 -13.11 -17.12
N VAL A 73 -19.49 -12.60 -16.08
CA VAL A 73 -18.83 -12.28 -14.80
C VAL A 73 -18.76 -13.55 -13.95
N GLY A 74 -17.54 -14.00 -13.68
CA GLY A 74 -17.24 -15.18 -12.88
C GLY A 74 -16.50 -14.85 -11.59
N GLU A 75 -15.65 -15.76 -11.16
CA GLU A 75 -14.78 -15.57 -10.01
C GLU A 75 -13.93 -14.29 -10.14
N CYS A 76 -13.73 -13.60 -9.03
CA CYS A 76 -12.95 -12.37 -8.94
C CYS A 76 -11.46 -12.72 -8.80
N LEU A 77 -10.73 -12.56 -9.89
CA LEU A 77 -9.29 -12.70 -9.99
C LEU A 77 -8.55 -11.38 -9.68
N SER A 78 -9.19 -10.48 -8.92
CA SER A 78 -8.58 -9.23 -8.47
C SER A 78 -7.22 -9.50 -7.81
N PRO A 79 -6.19 -8.67 -8.04
CA PRO A 79 -4.88 -8.82 -7.42
C PRO A 79 -4.91 -9.04 -5.90
N THR A 80 -5.85 -8.40 -5.20
CA THR A 80 -6.04 -8.57 -3.75
C THR A 80 -6.35 -10.01 -3.34
N LEU A 81 -7.01 -10.77 -4.22
CA LEU A 81 -7.49 -12.12 -3.95
C LEU A 81 -6.53 -13.20 -4.45
N THR A 82 -5.73 -12.91 -5.47
CA THR A 82 -4.93 -13.93 -6.18
C THR A 82 -3.43 -13.71 -6.12
N TRP A 83 -2.94 -12.48 -5.94
CA TRP A 83 -1.49 -12.22 -5.93
C TRP A 83 -0.89 -12.49 -4.55
N GLN A 84 0.44 -12.56 -4.49
CA GLN A 84 1.19 -12.82 -3.25
C GLN A 84 0.75 -14.15 -2.60
N GLU A 85 0.57 -15.20 -3.41
CA GLU A 85 0.16 -16.54 -2.97
C GLU A 85 -1.23 -16.58 -2.31
N ARG A 86 -2.02 -15.52 -2.41
CA ARG A 86 -3.37 -15.49 -1.81
C ARG A 86 -4.35 -16.41 -2.51
N ASP A 87 -4.05 -16.86 -3.73
CA ASP A 87 -4.79 -17.91 -4.43
C ASP A 87 -4.68 -19.27 -3.74
N SER A 88 -3.61 -19.53 -2.96
CA SER A 88 -3.46 -20.75 -2.17
C SER A 88 -4.14 -20.71 -0.79
N LEU A 89 -4.75 -19.57 -0.42
CA LEU A 89 -5.47 -19.45 0.85
C LEU A 89 -6.86 -20.08 0.76
N ASP A 90 -7.15 -21.00 1.67
CA ASP A 90 -8.45 -21.66 1.77
C ASP A 90 -9.51 -20.75 2.39
N GLY A 91 -10.77 -20.96 2.00
CA GLY A 91 -11.92 -20.31 2.63
C GLY A 91 -12.14 -18.83 2.26
N ILE A 92 -11.38 -18.27 1.32
CA ILE A 92 -11.63 -16.94 0.80
C ILE A 92 -12.70 -17.01 -0.30
N GLU A 93 -13.86 -16.39 -0.07
CA GLU A 93 -14.88 -16.24 -1.11
C GLU A 93 -14.32 -15.38 -2.25
N ARG A 94 -14.44 -15.83 -3.50
CA ARG A 94 -13.99 -15.06 -4.67
C ARG A 94 -15.14 -14.66 -5.59
N GLY A 95 -16.38 -14.75 -5.14
CA GLY A 95 -17.52 -14.33 -5.92
C GLY A 95 -17.85 -15.29 -7.09
N PRO A 96 -18.57 -14.81 -8.12
CA PRO A 96 -18.97 -13.42 -8.34
C PRO A 96 -19.84 -12.88 -7.20
N PHE A 97 -19.65 -11.64 -6.81
CA PHE A 97 -20.38 -11.01 -5.70
C PHE A 97 -21.58 -10.22 -6.22
N LEU A 98 -22.68 -10.26 -5.46
CA LEU A 98 -23.89 -9.50 -5.77
C LEU A 98 -23.85 -8.10 -5.14
N HIS A 99 -23.13 -7.94 -4.02
CA HIS A 99 -23.08 -6.71 -3.26
C HIS A 99 -21.65 -6.26 -3.00
N GLU A 100 -21.42 -4.94 -3.06
CA GLU A 100 -20.13 -4.32 -2.76
C GLU A 100 -19.62 -4.68 -1.35
N SER A 101 -20.49 -4.79 -0.36
CA SER A 101 -20.11 -5.20 0.99
C SER A 101 -19.51 -6.61 1.04
N GLN A 102 -20.04 -7.56 0.28
CA GLN A 102 -19.51 -8.94 0.20
C GLN A 102 -18.12 -8.94 -0.44
N TYR A 103 -17.95 -8.16 -1.51
CA TYR A 103 -16.66 -8.00 -2.17
C TYR A 103 -15.62 -7.39 -1.22
N LEU A 104 -15.94 -6.26 -0.57
CA LEU A 104 -15.02 -5.61 0.38
C LEU A 104 -14.67 -6.52 1.57
N GLU A 105 -15.64 -7.27 2.10
CA GLU A 105 -15.43 -8.26 3.17
C GLU A 105 -14.49 -9.38 2.73
N SER A 106 -14.62 -9.87 1.48
CA SER A 106 -13.71 -10.84 0.89
C SER A 106 -12.29 -10.28 0.77
N LEU A 107 -12.13 -9.03 0.31
CA LEU A 107 -10.82 -8.37 0.23
C LEU A 107 -10.14 -8.25 1.61
N ILE A 108 -10.89 -7.89 2.64
CA ILE A 108 -10.39 -7.82 4.02
C ILE A 108 -10.05 -9.21 4.55
N SER A 109 -10.87 -10.21 4.25
CA SER A 109 -10.61 -11.59 4.65
C SER A 109 -9.32 -12.12 4.03
N ALA A 110 -9.06 -11.82 2.76
CA ALA A 110 -7.80 -12.15 2.10
C ALA A 110 -6.59 -11.48 2.77
N LEU A 111 -6.68 -10.19 3.13
CA LEU A 111 -5.63 -9.50 3.90
C LEU A 111 -5.38 -10.17 5.25
N VAL A 112 -6.45 -10.49 6.00
CA VAL A 112 -6.34 -11.08 7.34
C VAL A 112 -5.77 -12.50 7.27
N SER A 113 -6.21 -13.32 6.31
CA SER A 113 -5.64 -14.66 6.12
C SER A 113 -4.19 -14.61 5.65
N HIS A 114 -3.84 -13.69 4.75
CA HIS A 114 -2.44 -13.44 4.38
C HIS A 114 -1.60 -13.10 5.61
N ALA A 115 -2.07 -12.19 6.47
CA ALA A 115 -1.34 -11.83 7.70
C ALA A 115 -1.19 -13.00 8.69
N LYS A 116 -2.06 -14.01 8.65
CA LYS A 116 -1.97 -15.18 9.51
C LYS A 116 -1.06 -16.27 8.95
N GLU A 117 -1.10 -16.49 7.64
CA GLU A 117 -0.58 -17.73 7.03
C GLU A 117 0.57 -17.49 6.04
N LEU A 118 0.65 -16.30 5.43
CA LEU A 118 1.65 -15.98 4.42
C LEU A 118 2.76 -15.08 4.97
N PRO A 119 3.92 -15.00 4.29
CA PRO A 119 4.99 -14.06 4.66
C PRO A 119 4.53 -12.61 4.52
N LEU A 120 4.75 -11.80 5.55
CA LEU A 120 4.43 -10.37 5.52
C LEU A 120 5.56 -9.50 4.97
N SER A 121 6.78 -10.03 4.83
CA SER A 121 7.92 -9.26 4.37
C SER A 121 7.66 -8.49 3.06
N PRO A 122 7.95 -7.17 3.01
CA PRO A 122 8.69 -6.38 4.01
C PRO A 122 7.80 -5.57 4.99
N HIS A 123 6.52 -5.91 5.13
CA HIS A 123 5.51 -5.11 5.80
C HIS A 123 5.54 -5.23 7.33
N ALA A 124 5.81 -4.12 8.00
CA ALA A 124 5.69 -3.99 9.46
C ALA A 124 4.77 -2.81 9.81
N PHE A 125 3.60 -3.09 10.38
CA PHE A 125 2.51 -2.12 10.53
C PHE A 125 2.97 -0.86 11.27
N PHE A 126 3.46 -0.99 12.51
CA PHE A 126 3.99 0.13 13.32
C PHE A 126 5.47 0.46 13.06
N ALA A 127 6.04 -0.06 11.98
CA ALA A 127 7.42 0.22 11.58
C ALA A 127 7.50 0.38 10.06
N PRO A 128 6.86 1.42 9.51
CA PRO A 128 6.82 1.58 8.08
C PRO A 128 8.22 1.86 7.53
N ILE A 129 8.51 1.37 6.31
CA ILE A 129 9.85 1.49 5.72
C ILE A 129 10.09 2.95 5.36
N PRO A 130 11.22 3.55 5.79
CA PRO A 130 11.59 4.91 5.41
C PRO A 130 11.40 5.17 3.91
N ASP A 131 10.83 6.31 3.52
CA ASP A 131 10.77 6.71 2.11
C ASP A 131 11.89 7.72 1.79
N HIS A 132 12.51 7.57 0.63
CA HIS A 132 13.63 8.41 0.19
C HIS A 132 13.30 9.91 0.10
N THR A 133 12.04 10.29 -0.14
CA THR A 133 11.61 11.70 -0.21
C THR A 133 11.59 12.37 1.16
N GLU A 134 11.64 11.60 2.24
CA GLU A 134 11.63 12.12 3.63
C GLU A 134 13.02 12.51 4.14
N PHE A 135 14.08 12.30 3.34
CA PHE A 135 15.47 12.52 3.72
C PHE A 135 16.18 13.49 2.77
N THR A 136 17.15 14.22 3.31
CA THR A 136 17.84 15.31 2.60
C THR A 136 18.88 14.81 1.59
N SER A 137 19.31 13.55 1.69
CA SER A 137 20.26 12.95 0.76
C SER A 137 20.09 11.44 0.70
N TRP A 138 20.56 10.84 -0.40
CA TRP A 138 20.61 9.38 -0.54
C TRP A 138 21.38 8.69 0.60
N SER A 139 22.46 9.32 1.09
CA SER A 139 23.26 8.77 2.19
C SER A 139 22.50 8.68 3.52
N SER A 140 21.74 9.72 3.85
CA SER A 140 20.89 9.78 5.05
C SER A 140 19.76 8.75 4.95
N TYR A 141 19.10 8.66 3.78
CA TYR A 141 18.11 7.63 3.50
C TYR A 141 18.66 6.20 3.67
N ARG A 142 19.83 5.90 3.06
CA ARG A 142 20.49 4.59 3.18
C ARG A 142 20.82 4.24 4.62
N ALA A 143 21.27 5.21 5.41
CA ALA A 143 21.53 5.01 6.83
C ALA A 143 20.23 4.76 7.62
N ALA A 144 19.13 5.45 7.28
CA ALA A 144 17.82 5.19 7.87
C ALA A 144 17.31 3.78 7.55
N ILE A 145 17.39 3.33 6.29
CA ILE A 145 17.03 1.96 5.88
C ILE A 145 17.89 0.92 6.61
N SER A 146 19.20 1.15 6.75
CA SER A 146 20.07 0.24 7.50
C SER A 146 19.61 0.08 8.94
N ARG A 147 19.29 1.20 9.62
CA ARG A 147 18.80 1.17 11.01
C ARG A 147 17.41 0.55 11.14
N TRP A 148 16.55 0.76 10.13
CA TRP A 148 15.24 0.12 10.06
C TRP A 148 15.40 -1.40 9.95
N ASN A 149 16.26 -1.88 9.04
CA ASN A 149 16.58 -3.31 8.89
C ASN A 149 17.10 -3.90 10.22
N ASP A 150 18.05 -3.21 10.88
CA ASP A 150 18.57 -3.62 12.18
C ASP A 150 17.45 -3.72 13.24
N TYR A 151 16.54 -2.73 13.26
CA TYR A 151 15.43 -2.70 14.20
C TYR A 151 14.43 -3.85 13.99
N VAL A 152 14.05 -4.13 12.75
CA VAL A 152 13.08 -5.20 12.46
C VAL A 152 13.68 -6.60 12.57
N ALA A 153 15.00 -6.75 12.40
CA ALA A 153 15.70 -8.01 12.60
C ALA A 153 15.69 -8.48 14.07
N ILE A 154 15.74 -7.56 15.04
CA ILE A 154 15.68 -7.91 16.47
C ILE A 154 14.33 -8.57 16.77
N GLY A 155 14.32 -9.84 17.14
CA GLY A 155 13.09 -10.58 17.43
C GLY A 155 12.18 -10.83 16.22
N GLU A 156 12.71 -10.81 14.99
CA GLU A 156 11.97 -11.14 13.75
C GLU A 156 10.63 -10.38 13.63
N LYS A 157 10.65 -9.04 13.78
CA LYS A 157 9.43 -8.24 13.96
C LYS A 157 8.45 -8.30 12.81
N ILE A 158 8.93 -8.53 11.59
CA ILE A 158 8.08 -8.60 10.39
C ILE A 158 7.17 -9.82 10.47
N GLU A 159 7.75 -10.99 10.74
CA GLU A 159 7.01 -12.26 10.73
C GLU A 159 6.43 -12.61 12.11
N GLY A 160 6.83 -11.91 13.16
CA GLY A 160 6.39 -12.16 14.53
C GLY A 160 4.90 -11.89 14.78
N SER A 161 4.35 -12.62 15.75
CA SER A 161 2.93 -12.61 16.13
C SER A 161 2.35 -11.22 16.38
N ARG A 162 3.11 -10.28 16.95
CA ARG A 162 2.64 -8.91 17.22
C ARG A 162 2.32 -8.13 15.94
N ASN A 163 3.14 -8.27 14.89
CA ASN A 163 2.89 -7.61 13.62
C ASN A 163 1.70 -8.23 12.90
N ARG A 164 1.67 -9.57 12.82
CA ARG A 164 0.52 -10.33 12.28
C ARG A 164 -0.79 -9.97 12.98
N PHE A 165 -0.76 -9.85 14.30
CA PHE A 165 -1.91 -9.44 15.10
C PHE A 165 -2.35 -8.01 14.79
N SER A 166 -1.41 -7.07 14.58
CA SER A 166 -1.73 -5.70 14.19
C SER A 166 -2.51 -5.65 12.86
N TYR A 167 -2.12 -6.44 11.86
CA TYR A 167 -2.89 -6.58 10.61
C TYR A 167 -4.27 -7.21 10.82
N CYS A 168 -4.39 -8.17 11.73
CA CYS A 168 -5.69 -8.75 12.08
C CYS A 168 -6.63 -7.72 12.72
N LEU A 169 -6.11 -6.89 13.63
CA LEU A 169 -6.86 -5.79 14.24
C LEU A 169 -7.24 -4.72 13.22
N ALA A 170 -6.29 -4.34 12.35
CA ALA A 170 -6.56 -3.45 11.22
C ALA A 170 -7.72 -4.00 10.36
N GLY A 171 -7.71 -5.30 10.05
CA GLY A 171 -8.81 -5.97 9.37
C GLY A 171 -10.16 -5.84 10.08
N GLN A 172 -10.21 -5.96 11.41
CA GLN A 172 -11.46 -5.75 12.17
C GLN A 172 -11.98 -4.31 12.06
N VAL A 173 -11.08 -3.33 12.13
CA VAL A 173 -11.45 -1.91 11.96
C VAL A 173 -11.90 -1.64 10.53
N LEU A 174 -11.22 -2.17 9.51
CA LEU A 174 -11.63 -2.03 8.11
C LEU A 174 -13.03 -2.58 7.84
N ARG A 175 -13.44 -3.68 8.49
CA ARG A 175 -14.80 -4.22 8.39
C ARG A 175 -15.86 -3.22 8.88
N GLN A 176 -15.56 -2.49 9.95
CA GLN A 176 -16.46 -1.45 10.47
C GLN A 176 -16.60 -0.26 9.51
N MET A 177 -15.63 -0.07 8.60
CA MET A 177 -15.65 1.00 7.61
C MET A 177 -16.43 0.65 6.34
N ILE A 178 -16.76 -0.63 6.09
CA ILE A 178 -17.48 -1.08 4.89
C ILE A 178 -18.71 -0.21 4.57
N PRO A 179 -19.61 0.13 5.52
CA PRO A 179 -20.78 0.96 5.23
C PRO A 179 -20.47 2.35 4.65
N HIS A 180 -19.27 2.89 4.91
CA HIS A 180 -18.82 4.18 4.39
C HIS A 180 -18.16 4.05 3.01
N LEU A 181 -17.64 2.87 2.69
CA LEU A 181 -17.00 2.55 1.42
C LEU A 181 -18.04 2.17 0.35
N THR A 182 -19.14 1.53 0.76
CA THR A 182 -20.16 1.04 -0.17
C THR A 182 -20.98 2.14 -0.84
N THR A 183 -21.45 1.84 -2.05
CA THR A 183 -22.37 2.65 -2.83
C THR A 183 -23.69 1.92 -3.05
N SER A 184 -24.79 2.68 -3.02
CA SER A 184 -26.12 2.20 -3.39
C SER A 184 -26.31 2.24 -4.92
N ASN A 185 -25.44 1.55 -5.65
CA ASN A 185 -25.54 1.41 -7.10
C ASN A 185 -26.07 0.02 -7.47
N ASP A 186 -26.96 -0.02 -8.46
CA ASP A 186 -27.51 -1.27 -8.99
C ASP A 186 -26.60 -1.93 -10.05
N PHE A 187 -25.42 -1.34 -10.31
CA PHE A 187 -24.48 -1.80 -11.33
C PHE A 187 -23.03 -1.56 -10.93
N TYR A 188 -22.16 -2.36 -11.53
CA TYR A 188 -20.70 -2.32 -11.38
C TYR A 188 -20.03 -1.93 -12.69
N THR A 189 -18.81 -1.43 -12.61
CA THR A 189 -18.04 -0.89 -13.74
C THR A 189 -16.82 -1.74 -14.04
N LEU A 190 -16.37 -1.75 -15.30
CA LEU A 190 -15.14 -2.45 -15.68
C LEU A 190 -13.91 -1.69 -15.20
N SER A 191 -13.01 -2.37 -14.51
CA SER A 191 -11.76 -1.83 -13.99
C SER A 191 -10.55 -2.59 -14.56
N HIS A 192 -9.48 -1.84 -14.82
CA HIS A 192 -8.19 -2.41 -15.17
C HIS A 192 -7.52 -2.99 -13.91
N PRO A 193 -7.08 -4.25 -13.90
CA PRO A 193 -6.61 -4.90 -12.67
C PRO A 193 -5.25 -4.38 -12.22
N ASP A 194 -4.38 -3.99 -13.17
CA ASP A 194 -3.05 -3.48 -12.88
C ASP A 194 -2.70 -2.21 -13.67
N LEU A 195 -3.36 -1.09 -13.35
CA LEU A 195 -3.11 0.18 -14.02
C LEU A 195 -1.87 0.87 -13.42
N HIS A 196 -0.72 0.69 -14.06
CA HIS A 196 0.54 1.35 -13.69
C HIS A 196 1.29 1.90 -14.91
N LEU A 197 2.37 2.65 -14.66
CA LEU A 197 3.16 3.33 -15.70
C LEU A 197 3.67 2.39 -16.82
N GLY A 198 3.84 1.10 -16.54
CA GLY A 198 4.27 0.10 -17.54
C GLY A 198 3.16 -0.32 -18.49
N ASN A 199 1.90 -0.19 -18.07
CA ASN A 199 0.72 -0.61 -18.83
C ASN A 199 0.04 0.56 -19.57
N ILE A 200 0.58 1.78 -19.44
CA ILE A 200 0.08 2.98 -20.13
C ILE A 200 1.10 3.37 -21.20
N PHE A 201 0.69 3.29 -22.46
CA PHE A 201 1.53 3.68 -23.59
C PHE A 201 1.09 5.04 -24.15
N VAL A 202 2.08 5.82 -24.57
CA VAL A 202 1.86 7.15 -25.15
C VAL A 202 2.60 7.34 -26.48
N ASP A 203 2.04 8.18 -27.35
CA ASP A 203 2.70 8.65 -28.57
C ASP A 203 3.71 9.79 -28.30
N GLU A 204 4.22 10.44 -29.36
CA GLU A 204 5.22 11.51 -29.29
C GLU A 204 4.65 12.80 -28.65
N GLU A 205 3.33 13.00 -28.73
CA GLU A 205 2.60 14.12 -28.15
C GLU A 205 2.01 13.82 -26.75
N PHE A 206 2.34 12.66 -26.17
CA PHE A 206 1.81 12.17 -24.90
C PHE A 206 0.29 11.92 -24.89
N ASN A 207 -0.30 11.61 -26.05
CA ASN A 207 -1.63 11.01 -26.09
C ASN A 207 -1.54 9.53 -25.71
N ILE A 208 -2.48 9.05 -24.91
CA ILE A 208 -2.55 7.63 -24.55
C ILE A 208 -2.94 6.85 -25.80
N SER A 209 -1.99 6.07 -26.32
CA SER A 209 -2.16 5.26 -27.52
C SER A 209 -2.83 3.92 -27.22
N CYS A 210 -2.51 3.32 -26.08
CA CYS A 210 -3.18 2.12 -25.58
C CYS A 210 -2.95 1.89 -24.09
N LEU A 211 -3.92 1.19 -23.48
CA LEU A 211 -3.77 0.50 -22.20
C LEU A 211 -3.62 -1.00 -22.49
N ILE A 212 -2.63 -1.64 -21.90
CA ILE A 212 -2.33 -3.06 -22.12
C ILE A 212 -2.48 -3.85 -20.82
N ASP A 213 -2.42 -5.19 -20.94
CA ASP A 213 -2.48 -6.12 -19.81
C ASP A 213 -3.83 -6.13 -19.08
N TRP A 214 -4.89 -6.26 -19.89
CA TRP A 214 -6.26 -6.47 -19.43
C TRP A 214 -6.53 -7.89 -18.93
N GLY A 215 -5.49 -8.71 -18.74
CA GLY A 215 -5.65 -10.05 -18.16
C GLY A 215 -6.30 -9.93 -16.79
N SER A 216 -7.34 -10.72 -16.53
CA SER A 216 -8.13 -10.64 -15.27
C SER A 216 -8.90 -9.33 -15.08
N ALA A 217 -9.25 -8.62 -16.16
CA ALA A 217 -10.15 -7.48 -16.12
C ALA A 217 -11.43 -7.82 -15.35
N SER A 218 -11.80 -6.95 -14.42
CA SER A 218 -12.83 -7.24 -13.44
C SER A 218 -13.85 -6.12 -13.36
N SER A 219 -15.11 -6.53 -13.23
CA SER A 219 -16.19 -5.64 -12.81
C SER A 219 -16.06 -5.39 -11.31
N GLY A 220 -16.23 -4.14 -10.89
CA GLY A 220 -16.10 -3.72 -9.50
C GLY A 220 -16.85 -2.42 -9.21
N PRO A 221 -16.81 -1.95 -7.95
CA PRO A 221 -17.47 -0.71 -7.56
C PRO A 221 -16.95 0.49 -8.35
N ILE A 222 -17.83 1.45 -8.67
CA ILE A 222 -17.44 2.67 -9.37
C ILE A 222 -16.39 3.47 -8.58
N SER A 223 -16.35 3.32 -7.25
CA SER A 223 -15.37 3.97 -6.39
C SER A 223 -13.92 3.54 -6.71
N GLU A 224 -13.70 2.30 -7.17
CA GLU A 224 -12.38 1.84 -7.62
C GLU A 224 -11.95 2.52 -8.92
N LEU A 225 -12.88 2.69 -9.85
CA LEU A 225 -12.65 3.39 -11.12
C LEU A 225 -12.40 4.89 -10.92
N LEU A 226 -13.06 5.49 -9.92
CA LEU A 226 -12.91 6.91 -9.58
C LEU A 226 -11.66 7.19 -8.73
N ALA A 227 -11.06 6.16 -8.11
CA ALA A 227 -9.87 6.31 -7.29
C ALA A 227 -8.72 6.81 -8.18
N THR A 228 -8.25 8.03 -7.92
CA THR A 228 -7.29 8.69 -8.82
C THR A 228 -5.97 7.89 -8.88
N PRO A 229 -5.52 7.46 -10.06
CA PRO A 229 -4.25 6.74 -10.19
C PRO A 229 -3.09 7.59 -9.66
N SER A 230 -2.30 7.07 -8.73
CA SER A 230 -1.18 7.82 -8.17
C SER A 230 0.02 7.90 -9.11
N LEU A 231 0.20 6.87 -9.96
CA LEU A 231 1.25 6.69 -10.96
C LEU A 231 2.65 7.05 -10.40
N GLY A 232 3.48 6.04 -10.12
CA GLY A 232 4.88 6.28 -9.69
C GLY A 232 5.10 6.50 -8.19
N SER A 233 4.04 6.52 -7.36
CA SER A 233 4.15 6.37 -5.91
C SER A 233 3.00 5.50 -5.40
N SER A 234 3.29 4.49 -4.59
CA SER A 234 2.26 3.73 -3.86
C SER A 234 1.98 4.28 -2.46
N VAL A 235 2.83 5.20 -1.99
CA VAL A 235 2.83 5.73 -0.62
C VAL A 235 1.89 6.91 -0.47
N PHE A 236 1.95 7.86 -1.39
CA PHE A 236 1.27 9.14 -1.24
C PHE A 236 0.09 9.25 -2.20
N HIS A 237 -0.98 9.89 -1.71
CA HIS A 237 -2.09 10.28 -2.55
C HIS A 237 -1.58 11.20 -3.68
N PRO A 238 -2.07 11.05 -4.92
CA PRO A 238 -1.63 11.92 -6.01
C PRO A 238 -1.82 13.40 -5.66
N PRO A 239 -0.88 14.28 -6.06
CA PRO A 239 -0.99 15.71 -5.86
C PRO A 239 -2.31 16.30 -6.39
N MET A 240 -2.82 17.33 -5.72
CA MET A 240 -4.13 17.92 -6.02
C MET A 240 -4.30 18.39 -7.48
N HIS A 241 -3.23 18.83 -8.15
CA HIS A 241 -3.30 19.22 -9.56
C HIS A 241 -3.53 18.01 -10.48
N LEU A 242 -2.94 16.84 -10.18
CA LEU A 242 -3.18 15.60 -10.93
C LEU A 242 -4.57 15.04 -10.65
N VAL A 243 -5.03 15.12 -9.39
CA VAL A 243 -6.41 14.78 -9.02
C VAL A 243 -7.40 15.65 -9.77
N GLY A 244 -7.17 16.97 -9.79
CA GLY A 244 -8.00 17.91 -10.54
C GLY A 244 -8.04 17.60 -12.04
N ALA A 245 -6.89 17.30 -12.65
CA ALA A 245 -6.79 16.94 -14.06
C ALA A 245 -7.56 15.65 -14.39
N PHE A 246 -7.38 14.60 -13.58
CA PHE A 246 -8.10 13.33 -13.71
C PHE A 246 -9.61 13.50 -13.62
N ARG A 247 -10.09 14.12 -12.53
CA ARG A 247 -11.51 14.36 -12.29
C ARG A 247 -12.13 15.22 -13.41
N CYS A 248 -11.41 16.24 -13.88
CA CYS A 248 -11.85 17.08 -15.01
C CYS A 248 -12.04 16.28 -16.30
N GLY A 249 -11.20 15.27 -16.56
CA GLY A 249 -11.35 14.36 -17.69
C GLY A 249 -12.60 13.48 -17.59
N PHE A 250 -12.90 12.97 -16.40
CA PHE A 250 -14.02 12.05 -16.15
C PHE A 250 -15.40 12.72 -16.33
N CYS A 251 -15.53 13.98 -15.92
CA CYS A 251 -16.80 14.70 -15.74
C CYS A 251 -17.65 15.00 -17.00
N ARG A 252 -17.37 14.44 -18.18
CA ARG A 252 -17.98 14.96 -19.43
C ARG A 252 -19.36 14.40 -19.77
N GLU A 253 -19.71 13.18 -19.38
CA GLU A 253 -20.88 12.51 -19.97
C GLU A 253 -21.88 11.92 -18.98
N HIS A 254 -21.49 11.66 -17.71
CA HIS A 254 -22.37 11.04 -16.71
C HIS A 254 -22.30 11.74 -15.34
N PRO A 255 -23.43 12.25 -14.81
CA PRO A 255 -23.45 12.85 -13.48
C PRO A 255 -23.21 11.78 -12.41
N LEU A 256 -22.16 11.98 -11.62
CA LEU A 256 -21.86 11.15 -10.45
C LEU A 256 -22.79 11.52 -9.28
N SER A 257 -23.07 10.54 -8.42
CA SER A 257 -23.82 10.79 -7.19
C SER A 257 -23.02 11.66 -6.22
N ALA A 258 -23.73 12.34 -5.32
CA ALA A 258 -23.07 13.10 -4.26
C ALA A 258 -22.14 12.19 -3.44
N GLY A 259 -20.92 12.66 -3.19
CA GLY A 259 -19.92 11.93 -2.42
C GLY A 259 -19.18 10.82 -3.16
N SER A 260 -19.41 10.58 -4.47
CA SER A 260 -18.64 9.55 -5.22
C SER A 260 -17.13 9.78 -5.15
N TRP A 261 -16.67 11.03 -5.26
CA TRP A 261 -15.25 11.36 -5.15
C TRP A 261 -14.68 11.13 -3.76
N LYS A 262 -15.46 11.42 -2.70
CA LYS A 262 -15.03 11.15 -1.32
C LYS A 262 -14.86 9.65 -1.09
N ARG A 263 -15.81 8.83 -1.56
CA ARG A 263 -15.68 7.37 -1.50
C ARG A 263 -14.52 6.86 -2.34
N ALA A 264 -14.29 7.44 -3.51
CA ALA A 264 -13.14 7.11 -4.34
C ALA A 264 -11.81 7.36 -3.62
N ASP A 265 -11.70 8.47 -2.88
CA ASP A 265 -10.53 8.77 -2.06
C ASP A 265 -10.38 7.75 -0.91
N MET A 266 -11.48 7.32 -0.28
CA MET A 266 -11.44 6.23 0.72
C MET A 266 -11.01 4.89 0.09
N THR A 267 -11.60 4.52 -1.04
CA THR A 267 -11.26 3.30 -1.81
C THR A 267 -9.79 3.31 -2.24
N TRP A 268 -9.22 4.48 -2.54
CA TRP A 268 -7.80 4.62 -2.86
C TRP A 268 -6.89 4.14 -1.71
N TYR A 269 -7.19 4.51 -0.47
CA TYR A 269 -6.44 4.06 0.71
C TYR A 269 -6.74 2.60 1.03
N PHE A 270 -8.02 2.23 1.05
CA PHE A 270 -8.48 0.89 1.33
C PHE A 270 -7.81 -0.14 0.41
N SER A 271 -7.86 0.09 -0.90
CA SER A 271 -7.30 -0.82 -1.90
C SER A 271 -5.80 -1.04 -1.72
N ARG A 272 -5.04 -0.01 -1.34
CA ARG A 272 -3.59 -0.12 -1.09
C ARG A 272 -3.27 -0.94 0.14
N LEU A 273 -4.06 -0.79 1.20
CA LEU A 273 -3.93 -1.58 2.43
C LEU A 273 -4.22 -3.05 2.18
N VAL A 274 -5.39 -3.36 1.62
CA VAL A 274 -5.77 -4.76 1.39
C VAL A 274 -4.86 -5.45 0.39
N ARG A 275 -4.26 -4.72 -0.55
CA ARG A 275 -3.29 -5.26 -1.53
C ARG A 275 -1.84 -5.24 -1.05
N LEU A 276 -1.53 -4.64 0.11
CA LEU A 276 -0.15 -4.44 0.57
C LEU A 276 0.75 -3.78 -0.51
N LEU A 277 0.24 -2.72 -1.18
CA LEU A 277 0.98 -2.07 -2.28
C LEU A 277 2.06 -1.08 -1.82
N SER A 278 2.09 -0.76 -0.53
CA SER A 278 2.93 0.27 0.05
C SER A 278 3.59 -0.26 1.30
N THR A 279 4.76 0.27 1.64
CA THR A 279 5.48 -0.06 2.87
C THR A 279 5.13 0.89 4.02
N GLN A 280 4.10 1.72 3.81
CA GLN A 280 3.66 2.79 4.70
C GLN A 280 2.23 2.51 5.21
N ASP A 281 1.97 1.24 5.54
CA ASP A 281 0.65 0.72 5.86
C ASP A 281 -0.03 1.45 7.02
N TYR A 282 0.69 1.78 8.10
CA TYR A 282 0.15 2.60 9.19
C TYR A 282 -0.34 3.97 8.70
N THR A 283 0.45 4.65 7.86
CA THR A 283 0.08 5.98 7.35
C THR A 283 -1.17 5.90 6.47
N LEU A 284 -1.26 4.88 5.62
CA LEU A 284 -2.44 4.65 4.79
C LEU A 284 -3.67 4.31 5.63
N PHE A 285 -3.51 3.49 6.66
CA PHE A 285 -4.57 3.11 7.58
C PHE A 285 -5.08 4.30 8.39
N GLN A 286 -4.17 5.10 8.96
CA GLN A 286 -4.51 6.31 9.68
C GLN A 286 -5.27 7.30 8.78
N ALA A 287 -4.79 7.52 7.55
CA ALA A 287 -5.46 8.41 6.60
C ALA A 287 -6.87 7.94 6.22
N LEU A 288 -7.06 6.63 6.01
CA LEU A 288 -8.39 6.06 5.78
C LEU A 288 -9.27 6.23 7.02
N TYR A 289 -8.76 5.93 8.21
CA TYR A 289 -9.49 6.05 9.46
C TYR A 289 -9.96 7.48 9.72
N THR A 290 -9.09 8.47 9.53
CA THR A 290 -9.42 9.88 9.69
C THR A 290 -10.46 10.33 8.66
N LEU A 291 -10.35 9.84 7.41
CA LEU A 291 -11.27 10.21 6.33
C LEU A 291 -12.68 9.62 6.54
N VAL A 292 -12.78 8.41 7.08
CA VAL A 292 -14.05 7.74 7.38
C VAL A 292 -14.73 8.38 8.60
N ASN A 293 -13.97 8.67 9.65
CA ASN A 293 -14.51 9.21 10.91
C ASN A 293 -14.61 10.75 10.93
N GLU A 294 -14.11 11.44 9.89
CA GLU A 294 -14.08 12.90 9.79
C GLU A 294 -13.37 13.60 10.97
N ILE A 295 -12.27 13.01 11.41
CA ILE A 295 -11.43 13.53 12.50
C ILE A 295 -10.07 14.03 11.97
N GLU A 296 -9.39 14.86 12.75
CA GLU A 296 -8.02 15.28 12.45
C GLU A 296 -7.03 14.13 12.66
N VAL A 297 -5.88 14.18 11.96
CA VAL A 297 -4.86 13.11 12.02
C VAL A 297 -4.25 13.03 13.42
N GLU A 298 -4.08 14.18 14.07
CA GLU A 298 -3.57 14.32 15.43
C GLU A 298 -4.47 13.68 16.48
N ASP A 299 -5.78 13.61 16.21
CA ASP A 299 -6.78 13.02 17.10
C ASP A 299 -6.93 11.50 16.90
N ALA A 300 -6.38 10.95 15.80
CA ALA A 300 -6.45 9.53 15.49
C ALA A 300 -5.44 8.71 16.32
N ASP A 301 -5.85 8.30 17.52
CA ASP A 301 -5.07 7.40 18.40
C ASP A 301 -5.20 5.93 17.96
N ILE A 302 -4.54 5.59 16.85
CA ILE A 302 -4.57 4.21 16.30
C ILE A 302 -4.00 3.19 17.29
N SER A 303 -2.97 3.57 18.06
CA SER A 303 -2.40 2.71 19.11
C SER A 303 -3.44 2.41 20.20
N GLY A 304 -4.09 3.44 20.73
CA GLY A 304 -5.15 3.28 21.73
C GLY A 304 -6.32 2.43 21.23
N LEU A 305 -6.75 2.65 19.98
CA LEU A 305 -7.77 1.82 19.32
C LEU A 305 -7.35 0.34 19.27
N PHE A 306 -6.10 0.06 18.95
CA PHE A 306 -5.60 -1.31 18.86
C PHE A 306 -5.46 -1.95 20.25
N ASP A 307 -5.06 -1.18 21.26
CA ASP A 307 -5.01 -1.64 22.65
C ASP A 307 -6.40 -2.02 23.19
N GLU A 308 -7.43 -1.22 22.89
CA GLU A 308 -8.83 -1.50 23.24
C GLU A 308 -9.31 -2.80 22.58
N LEU A 309 -9.07 -2.96 21.27
CA LEU A 309 -9.42 -4.19 20.55
C LEU A 309 -8.62 -5.39 21.07
N ALA A 310 -7.34 -5.22 21.39
CA ALA A 310 -6.50 -6.28 21.92
C ALA A 310 -6.96 -6.79 23.29
N ALA A 311 -7.65 -5.96 24.07
CA ALA A 311 -8.21 -6.34 25.36
C ALA A 311 -9.42 -7.30 25.25
N GLU A 312 -10.08 -7.39 24.09
CA GLU A 312 -11.21 -8.30 23.88
C GLU A 312 -10.78 -9.77 23.93
N GLU A 313 -11.58 -10.63 24.59
CA GLU A 313 -11.24 -12.05 24.84
C GLU A 313 -10.92 -12.82 23.54
N LYS A 314 -11.71 -12.64 22.49
CA LYS A 314 -11.47 -13.27 21.17
C LYS A 314 -10.11 -12.85 20.57
N ASN A 315 -9.66 -11.64 20.85
CA ASN A 315 -8.43 -11.08 20.30
C ASN A 315 -7.22 -11.49 21.13
N GLN A 316 -7.38 -11.65 22.45
CA GLN A 316 -6.40 -12.31 23.30
C GLN A 316 -6.17 -13.76 22.88
N HIS A 317 -7.25 -14.48 22.57
CA HIS A 317 -7.16 -15.85 22.05
C HIS A 317 -6.45 -15.89 20.69
N LEU A 318 -6.79 -14.99 19.76
CA LEU A 318 -6.11 -14.87 18.48
C LEU A 318 -4.61 -14.62 18.64
N LEU A 319 -4.21 -13.67 19.50
CA LEU A 319 -2.81 -13.39 19.76
C LEU A 319 -2.09 -14.61 20.37
N ALA A 320 -2.76 -15.37 21.24
CA ALA A 320 -2.20 -16.59 21.79
C ALA A 320 -1.99 -17.67 20.71
N MET A 321 -2.91 -17.80 19.75
CA MET A 321 -2.73 -18.71 18.60
C MET A 321 -1.55 -18.27 17.73
N LEU A 322 -1.45 -16.99 17.38
CA LEU A 322 -0.35 -16.47 16.57
C LEU A 322 1.02 -16.67 17.24
N ARG A 323 1.08 -16.58 18.57
CA ARG A 323 2.30 -16.83 19.35
C ARG A 323 2.73 -18.30 19.35
N ALA A 324 1.85 -19.23 19.00
CA ALA A 324 2.22 -20.65 18.92
C ALA A 324 3.20 -20.92 17.77
N ASP A 325 3.17 -20.08 16.73
CA ASP A 325 4.03 -20.16 15.55
C ASP A 325 5.24 -19.21 15.64
N ASP A 326 5.43 -18.49 16.76
CA ASP A 326 6.61 -17.64 16.96
C ASP A 326 7.89 -18.48 17.09
N TYR A 327 8.98 -17.95 16.55
CA TYR A 327 10.31 -18.54 16.69
C TYR A 327 10.70 -18.73 18.16
N THR A 328 11.38 -19.84 18.43
CA THR A 328 12.01 -20.06 19.74
C THR A 328 13.13 -19.05 19.98
N ALA A 329 13.48 -18.82 21.25
CA ALA A 329 14.58 -17.92 21.60
C ALA A 329 15.91 -18.28 20.90
N SER A 330 16.17 -19.57 20.70
CA SER A 330 17.37 -20.06 19.98
C SER A 330 17.33 -19.75 18.48
N GLU A 331 16.15 -19.82 17.85
CA GLU A 331 15.98 -19.45 16.45
C GLU A 331 16.08 -17.94 16.25
N LEU A 332 15.48 -17.15 17.15
CA LEU A 332 15.61 -15.69 17.14
C LEU A 332 17.07 -15.27 17.32
N GLU A 333 17.81 -15.89 18.25
CA GLU A 333 19.23 -15.58 18.44
C GLU A 333 20.05 -15.86 17.17
N LYS A 334 19.79 -16.99 16.50
CA LYS A 334 20.43 -17.32 15.21
C LYS A 334 20.04 -16.35 14.10
N GLY A 335 18.77 -15.95 14.01
CA GLY A 335 18.27 -14.98 13.04
C GLY A 335 18.93 -13.61 13.23
N GLU A 336 18.98 -13.13 14.47
CA GLU A 336 19.70 -11.90 14.82
C GLU A 336 21.19 -12.02 14.48
N ASP A 337 21.86 -13.09 14.87
CA ASP A 337 23.30 -13.27 14.60
C ASP A 337 23.59 -13.35 13.09
N ALA A 338 22.66 -13.90 12.29
CA ALA A 338 22.76 -13.90 10.84
C ALA A 338 22.56 -12.49 10.25
N ALA A 339 21.60 -11.72 10.75
CA ALA A 339 21.31 -10.36 10.28
C ALA A 339 22.44 -9.37 10.61
N PHE A 340 23.02 -9.48 11.81
CA PHE A 340 24.11 -8.62 12.26
C PHE A 340 25.49 -9.18 11.88
N GLY A 341 25.64 -10.46 11.57
CA GLY A 341 26.90 -11.10 11.25
C GLY A 341 27.79 -11.36 12.48
N CYS A 342 28.48 -12.51 12.49
CA CYS A 342 29.42 -12.86 13.56
C CYS A 342 30.71 -12.01 13.49
N GLY A 343 30.75 -10.87 14.18
CA GLY A 343 32.00 -10.32 14.73
C GLY A 343 32.73 -9.21 13.97
N LYS A 344 32.10 -8.06 13.67
CA LYS A 344 32.83 -6.82 13.35
C LYS A 344 32.57 -5.71 14.38
N THR A 345 33.64 -4.98 14.72
CA THR A 345 33.72 -4.00 15.81
C THR A 345 32.76 -2.79 15.71
N ASP A 346 32.19 -2.50 14.54
CA ASP A 346 31.19 -1.43 14.34
C ASP A 346 29.73 -1.87 14.53
N GLN A 347 29.43 -3.18 14.56
CA GLN A 347 28.05 -3.71 14.62
C GLN A 347 27.50 -3.83 16.05
N GLY A 348 28.38 -3.74 17.06
CA GLY A 348 27.96 -3.73 18.46
C GLY A 348 27.07 -2.53 18.80
N ASP A 349 27.39 -1.36 18.23
CA ASP A 349 26.64 -0.13 18.46
C ASP A 349 25.28 -0.15 17.73
N SER A 350 25.20 -0.67 16.51
CA SER A 350 23.93 -0.77 15.78
C SER A 350 22.96 -1.77 16.42
N ARG A 351 23.44 -2.96 16.81
CA ARG A 351 22.64 -3.96 17.55
C ARG A 351 22.16 -3.41 18.89
N ALA A 352 23.01 -2.67 19.60
CA ALA A 352 22.63 -2.03 20.86
C ALA A 352 21.54 -0.96 20.67
N VAL A 353 21.64 -0.13 19.62
CA VAL A 353 20.60 0.85 19.26
C VAL A 353 19.29 0.14 18.93
N ALA A 354 19.31 -0.89 18.08
CA ALA A 354 18.11 -1.65 17.71
C ALA A 354 17.43 -2.31 18.93
N ARG A 355 18.20 -2.89 19.86
CA ARG A 355 17.68 -3.44 21.12
C ARG A 355 17.08 -2.36 22.02
N LYS A 356 17.74 -1.20 22.15
CA LYS A 356 17.18 -0.07 22.91
C LYS A 356 15.86 0.41 22.32
N LEU A 357 15.78 0.55 21.00
CA LEU A 357 14.54 0.91 20.30
C LEU A 357 13.44 -0.13 20.53
N THR A 358 13.80 -1.42 20.54
CA THR A 358 12.85 -2.50 20.86
C THR A 358 12.28 -2.35 22.27
N VAL A 359 13.13 -2.10 23.28
CA VAL A 359 12.65 -1.84 24.65
C VAL A 359 11.78 -0.58 24.72
N MET A 360 12.14 0.48 24.00
CA MET A 360 11.31 1.69 23.94
C MET A 360 9.94 1.42 23.31
N ALA A 361 9.87 0.56 22.28
CA ALA A 361 8.62 0.17 21.64
C ALA A 361 7.71 -0.65 22.57
N GLU A 362 8.27 -1.39 23.52
CA GLU A 362 7.49 -2.14 24.52
C GLU A 362 6.95 -1.26 25.64
N ILE A 363 7.66 -0.18 25.98
CA ILE A 363 7.28 0.73 27.08
C ILE A 363 6.31 1.82 26.57
N ASN A 364 6.52 2.32 25.35
CA ASN A 364 5.72 3.38 24.77
C ASN A 364 4.69 2.81 23.79
N HIS A 365 3.44 2.71 24.22
CA HIS A 365 2.31 2.28 23.37
C HIS A 365 2.12 3.12 22.10
N LYS A 366 2.58 4.39 22.09
CA LYS A 366 2.56 5.27 20.90
C LYS A 366 3.83 5.21 20.05
N PHE A 367 4.70 4.22 20.29
CA PHE A 367 5.93 4.09 19.54
C PHE A 367 5.65 3.74 18.08
N LEU A 368 6.20 4.55 17.17
CA LEU A 368 6.09 4.36 15.74
C LEU A 368 7.47 4.56 15.11
N ALA A 369 7.98 3.53 14.43
CA ALA A 369 9.32 3.58 13.83
C ALA A 369 9.33 4.23 12.43
N ASN A 370 8.81 5.47 12.35
CA ASN A 370 8.70 6.24 11.11
C ASN A 370 9.92 7.14 10.85
N SER A 371 9.87 7.93 9.76
CA SER A 371 10.94 8.86 9.38
C SER A 371 11.34 9.89 10.44
N LYS A 372 10.45 10.26 11.36
CA LYS A 372 10.80 11.16 12.48
C LYS A 372 11.79 10.47 13.43
N LEU A 373 11.56 9.21 13.77
CA LEU A 373 12.48 8.42 14.60
C LEU A 373 13.86 8.33 13.93
N TRP A 374 13.91 7.95 12.65
CA TRP A 374 15.18 7.70 11.98
C TRP A 374 16.02 8.97 11.80
N ARG A 375 15.39 10.12 11.55
CA ARG A 375 16.07 11.43 11.55
C ARG A 375 16.58 11.81 12.93
N TRP A 376 15.81 11.53 13.99
CA TRP A 376 16.25 11.77 15.36
C TRP A 376 17.46 10.90 15.74
N VAL A 377 17.44 9.60 15.41
CA VAL A 377 18.58 8.70 15.64
C VAL A 377 19.82 9.18 14.88
N GLU A 378 19.65 9.62 13.62
CA GLU A 378 20.76 10.19 12.85
C GLU A 378 21.38 11.43 13.54
N HIS A 379 20.55 12.35 14.05
CA HIS A 379 21.02 13.52 14.78
C HIS A 379 21.79 13.14 16.06
N ALA A 380 21.21 12.26 16.88
CA ALA A 380 21.80 11.83 18.14
C ALA A 380 23.16 11.14 17.96
N LEU A 381 23.33 10.36 16.88
CA LEU A 381 24.60 9.72 16.56
C LEU A 381 25.66 10.73 16.12
N ARG A 382 25.29 11.77 15.33
CA ARG A 382 26.22 12.84 14.93
C ARG A 382 26.72 13.64 16.13
N GLU A 383 25.84 13.99 17.06
CA GLU A 383 26.23 14.73 18.29
C GLU A 383 27.21 13.92 19.16
N ARG A 384 27.00 12.60 19.26
CA ARG A 384 27.92 11.71 19.98
C ARG A 384 29.31 11.70 19.33
N ASP A 385 29.37 11.59 18.00
CA ASP A 385 30.63 11.57 17.27
C ASP A 385 31.39 12.90 17.36
N ASP A 386 30.68 14.03 17.30
CA ASP A 386 31.26 15.36 17.46
C ASP A 386 31.78 15.60 18.88
N THR A 387 31.07 15.09 19.90
CA THR A 387 31.52 15.16 21.30
C THR A 387 32.77 14.30 21.53
N HIS A 388 32.85 13.11 20.91
CA HIS A 388 34.04 12.25 20.99
C HIS A 388 35.25 12.79 20.22
N ARG A 389 35.06 13.68 19.24
CA ARG A 389 36.17 14.34 18.51
C ARG A 389 36.72 15.58 19.21
N GLN A 390 36.00 16.13 20.20
CA GLN A 390 36.42 17.31 20.97
C GLN A 390 37.13 16.97 22.28
N LEU A 391 37.19 15.69 22.64
CA LEU A 391 37.94 15.12 23.77
C LEU A 391 39.18 14.38 23.25
#